data_AF-A0A838TGJ4-F1
#
_entry.id   AF-A0A838TGJ4-F1
#
_cell.length_a   1.000
_cell.length_b   1.000
_cell.length_c   1.000
_cell.angle_alpha   90.00
_cell.angle_beta   90.00
_cell.angle_gamma   90.00
#
_symmetry.space_group_name_H-M   'P 1'
#
loop_
_entity.id
_entity.type
_entity.pdbx_description
1 polymer ?
#
loop_
_entity_poly.entity_id
_entity_poly.type
_entity_poly.pdbx_seq_one_letter_code
_entity_poly.pdbx_strand_id
1 'polypeptide(L)'
;MKRILLALTMVGLLLPFAPRAQAETEVSLNLFYDNLSSQGNWIEVADYGYCFQPNVAVSNQDWRPYADGYWAYTDLGWTWVSYEDFGWATYHYGRWASLDSYGWVWVPGYEWGPAWVSWRTGGDYVGWAPLPPQRGEVVYE
;
A
#
# COMPACT_ATOMS: atom_id res chain seq x y z
N MET A 1 -70.25 -3.84 -20.04
CA MET A 1 -69.04 -3.38 -20.78
C MET A 1 -67.91 -3.17 -19.77
N LYS A 2 -66.76 -3.86 -19.94
CA LYS A 2 -65.42 -3.47 -19.47
C LYS A 2 -65.24 -3.44 -17.93
N ARG A 3 -64.29 -4.10 -17.27
CA ARG A 3 -63.03 -4.76 -17.66
C ARG A 3 -62.57 -5.58 -16.45
N ILE A 4 -62.16 -6.82 -16.73
CA ILE A 4 -61.31 -7.66 -15.88
C ILE A 4 -60.01 -6.88 -15.59
N LEU A 5 -59.59 -6.80 -14.33
CA LEU A 5 -58.23 -6.40 -13.96
C LEU A 5 -57.57 -7.61 -13.30
N LEU A 6 -56.66 -8.20 -14.09
CA LEU A 6 -55.78 -9.29 -13.73
C LEU A 6 -54.98 -8.92 -12.47
N ALA A 7 -55.00 -9.80 -11.48
CA ALA A 7 -53.95 -9.88 -10.49
C ALA A 7 -52.65 -10.24 -11.22
N LEU A 8 -51.81 -9.24 -11.49
CA LEU A 8 -50.48 -9.47 -12.03
C LEU A 8 -49.66 -10.18 -10.95
N THR A 9 -49.30 -11.42 -11.27
CA THR A 9 -48.24 -12.22 -10.66
C THR A 9 -47.04 -11.37 -10.24
N MET A 10 -46.84 -11.27 -8.92
CA MET A 10 -45.63 -10.75 -8.30
C MET A 10 -44.53 -11.81 -8.42
N VAL A 11 -43.97 -11.97 -9.62
CA VAL A 11 -42.82 -12.82 -9.89
C VAL A 11 -41.65 -11.93 -10.27
N GLY A 12 -40.57 -12.05 -9.49
CA GLY A 12 -39.24 -11.66 -9.92
C GLY A 12 -38.73 -10.35 -9.35
N LEU A 13 -38.24 -10.37 -8.12
CA LEU A 13 -36.94 -9.80 -7.78
C LEU A 13 -36.44 -10.36 -6.45
N LEU A 14 -36.29 -11.69 -6.36
CA LEU A 14 -35.30 -12.28 -5.46
C LEU A 14 -33.95 -12.15 -6.17
N LEU A 15 -33.39 -10.94 -6.20
CA LEU A 15 -31.94 -10.85 -6.29
C LEU A 15 -31.42 -11.52 -5.01
N PRO A 16 -30.59 -12.57 -5.08
CA PRO A 16 -29.92 -12.99 -3.88
C PRO A 16 -29.13 -11.77 -3.41
N PHE A 17 -29.36 -11.33 -2.17
CA PHE A 17 -28.29 -10.75 -1.39
C PHE A 17 -27.26 -11.87 -1.25
N ALA A 18 -26.51 -12.12 -2.32
CA ALA A 18 -25.25 -12.83 -2.20
C ALA A 18 -24.47 -11.96 -1.22
N PRO A 19 -24.05 -12.48 -0.06
CA PRO A 19 -23.06 -11.76 0.72
C PRO A 19 -21.94 -11.45 -0.26
N ARG A 20 -21.60 -10.16 -0.42
CA ARG A 20 -20.30 -9.84 -1.01
C ARG A 20 -19.34 -10.63 -0.15
N ALA A 21 -18.64 -11.59 -0.74
CA ALA A 21 -17.47 -12.16 -0.11
C ALA A 21 -16.52 -10.98 0.04
N GLN A 22 -16.61 -10.30 1.19
CA GLN A 22 -15.60 -9.39 1.63
C GLN A 22 -14.48 -10.34 2.03
N ALA A 23 -13.60 -10.62 1.07
CA ALA A 23 -12.34 -11.25 1.39
C ALA A 23 -11.66 -10.27 2.33
N GLU A 24 -11.74 -10.51 3.64
CA GLU A 24 -10.78 -10.01 4.59
C GLU A 24 -9.48 -10.74 4.28
N THR A 25 -8.82 -10.33 3.20
CA THR A 25 -7.46 -10.75 2.94
C THR A 25 -6.61 -9.99 3.93
N GLU A 26 -6.35 -10.62 5.07
CA GLU A 26 -5.36 -10.14 6.00
C GLU A 26 -4.03 -10.07 5.26
N VAL A 27 -3.54 -8.84 5.07
CA VAL A 27 -2.25 -8.59 4.47
C VAL A 27 -1.21 -9.08 5.48
N SER A 28 -0.30 -9.95 5.05
CA SER A 28 0.66 -10.61 5.94
C SER A 28 2.09 -10.43 5.46
N LEU A 29 3.05 -10.64 6.37
CA LEU A 29 4.47 -10.59 6.04
C LEU A 29 4.83 -11.60 4.94
N ASN A 30 4.23 -12.79 4.98
CA ASN A 30 4.45 -13.83 3.96
C ASN A 30 4.01 -13.37 2.57
N LEU A 31 2.87 -12.67 2.46
CA LEU A 31 2.43 -12.10 1.19
C LEU A 31 3.50 -11.18 0.61
N PHE A 32 4.08 -10.30 1.43
CA PHE A 32 5.15 -9.42 0.98
C PHE A 32 6.42 -10.19 0.64
N TYR A 33 6.84 -11.10 1.52
CA TYR A 33 8.06 -11.89 1.33
C TYR A 33 8.04 -12.66 0.02
N ASP A 34 6.96 -13.41 -0.23
CA ASP A 34 6.83 -14.25 -1.42
C ASP A 34 6.85 -13.43 -2.71
N ASN A 35 6.23 -12.24 -2.72
CA ASN A 35 6.12 -11.40 -3.91
C ASN A 35 7.31 -10.46 -4.14
N LEU A 36 8.07 -10.12 -3.09
CA LEU A 36 9.17 -9.16 -3.16
C LEU A 36 10.56 -9.81 -3.11
N SER A 37 10.67 -11.08 -2.70
CA SER A 37 11.96 -11.77 -2.52
C SER A 37 12.88 -11.80 -3.74
N SER A 38 12.34 -11.73 -4.97
CA SER A 38 13.13 -11.66 -6.20
C SER A 38 13.65 -10.25 -6.53
N GLN A 39 13.14 -9.22 -5.86
CA GLN A 39 13.36 -7.81 -6.17
C GLN A 39 14.25 -7.09 -5.15
N GLY A 40 14.71 -7.79 -4.11
CA GLY A 40 15.53 -7.21 -3.06
C GLY A 40 15.91 -8.21 -1.98
N ASN A 41 16.53 -7.69 -0.93
CA ASN A 41 16.97 -8.47 0.22
C ASN A 41 16.02 -8.26 1.40
N TRP A 42 15.76 -9.32 2.13
CA TRP A 42 15.10 -9.22 3.43
C TRP A 42 16.14 -9.30 4.55
N ILE A 43 16.14 -8.30 5.43
CA ILE A 43 17.17 -8.10 6.45
C ILE A 43 16.55 -7.82 7.81
N GLU A 44 17.14 -8.40 8.85
CA GLU A 44 16.75 -8.12 10.24
C GLU A 44 17.42 -6.81 10.69
N VAL A 45 16.60 -5.81 11.03
CA VAL A 45 17.05 -4.51 11.52
C VAL A 45 16.67 -4.37 12.98
N ALA A 46 17.65 -4.18 13.87
CA ALA A 46 17.46 -4.27 15.32
C ALA A 46 16.27 -3.48 15.89
N ASP A 47 16.00 -2.27 15.36
CA ASP A 47 14.91 -1.40 15.84
C ASP A 47 13.60 -1.56 15.03
N TYR A 48 13.61 -2.27 13.90
CA TYR A 48 12.49 -2.34 12.95
C TYR A 48 12.06 -3.76 12.55
N GLY A 49 12.77 -4.80 12.97
CA GLY A 49 12.49 -6.18 12.60
C GLY A 49 12.83 -6.49 11.14
N TYR A 50 12.06 -7.39 10.53
CA TYR A 50 12.33 -7.92 9.20
C TYR A 50 11.92 -6.96 8.09
N CYS A 51 12.91 -6.27 7.53
CA CYS A 51 12.74 -5.19 6.55
C CYS A 51 13.10 -5.65 5.14
N PHE A 52 12.50 -5.01 4.13
CA PHE A 52 12.84 -5.22 2.73
C PHE A 52 13.74 -4.10 2.21
N GLN A 53 14.86 -4.46 1.59
CA GLN A 53 15.77 -3.55 0.90
C GLN A 53 15.70 -3.85 -0.61
N PRO A 54 15.08 -2.99 -1.44
CA PRO A 54 15.00 -3.25 -2.87
C PRO A 54 16.38 -3.20 -3.52
N ASN A 55 16.59 -4.00 -4.56
CA ASN A 55 17.88 -4.08 -5.28
C ASN A 55 18.38 -2.71 -5.77
N VAL A 56 17.46 -1.81 -6.15
CA VAL A 56 17.80 -0.46 -6.59
C VAL A 56 18.39 0.41 -5.47
N ALA A 57 17.97 0.21 -4.21
CA ALA A 57 18.56 0.91 -3.06
C ALA A 57 20.00 0.47 -2.80
N VAL A 58 20.39 -0.73 -3.24
CA VAL A 58 21.76 -1.24 -3.13
C VAL A 58 22.62 -0.76 -4.30
N SER A 59 22.07 -0.79 -5.51
CA SER A 59 22.83 -0.50 -6.73
C SER A 59 22.94 1.00 -7.05
N ASN A 60 22.04 1.83 -6.51
CA ASN A 60 22.00 3.27 -6.75
C ASN A 60 21.87 4.06 -5.43
N GLN A 61 22.93 4.76 -5.05
CA GLN A 61 22.98 5.56 -3.81
C GLN A 61 22.11 6.82 -3.86
N ASP A 62 21.78 7.32 -5.06
CA ASP A 62 20.91 8.47 -5.24
C ASP A 62 19.42 8.09 -5.24
N TRP A 63 19.12 6.78 -5.26
CA TRP A 63 17.77 6.28 -5.19
C TRP A 63 17.12 6.61 -3.85
N ARG A 64 15.84 6.97 -3.89
CA ARG A 64 15.03 7.22 -2.69
C ARG A 64 13.55 6.94 -2.97
N PRO A 65 12.77 6.59 -1.92
CA PRO A 65 11.34 6.36 -2.05
C PRO A 65 10.59 7.59 -2.56
N TYR A 66 9.48 7.38 -3.26
CA TYR A 66 8.61 8.44 -3.79
C TYR A 66 9.32 9.38 -4.79
N ALA A 67 10.25 8.85 -5.58
CA ALA A 67 10.98 9.60 -6.61
C ALA A 67 10.65 9.17 -8.05
N ASP A 68 10.40 7.87 -8.29
CA ASP A 68 10.11 7.33 -9.63
C ASP A 68 8.62 6.96 -9.78
N GLY A 69 7.82 7.95 -10.17
CA GLY A 69 6.38 7.84 -10.22
C GLY A 69 5.70 9.21 -10.29
N TYR A 70 4.41 9.24 -9.99
CA TYR A 70 3.63 10.48 -9.99
C TYR A 70 2.51 10.45 -8.95
N TRP A 71 2.03 11.64 -8.57
CA TRP A 71 0.88 11.80 -7.70
C TRP A 71 -0.42 11.83 -8.52
N ALA A 72 -1.35 10.95 -8.17
CA ALA A 72 -2.72 10.96 -8.71
C ALA A 72 -3.69 11.39 -7.60
N TYR A 73 -4.64 12.26 -7.95
CA TYR A 73 -5.75 12.58 -7.04
C TYR A 73 -6.88 11.57 -7.25
N THR A 74 -7.11 10.72 -6.25
CA THR A 74 -8.11 9.66 -6.29
C THR A 74 -9.23 9.94 -5.28
N ASP A 75 -10.21 9.05 -5.19
CA ASP A 75 -11.23 9.03 -4.13
C ASP A 75 -10.65 8.78 -2.72
N LEU A 76 -9.41 8.29 -2.65
CA LEU A 76 -8.64 8.07 -1.42
C LEU A 76 -7.63 9.21 -1.15
N GLY A 77 -7.65 10.28 -1.95
CA GLY A 77 -6.77 11.44 -1.83
C GLY A 77 -5.54 11.37 -2.73
N TRP A 78 -4.51 12.16 -2.39
CA TRP A 78 -3.24 12.13 -3.13
C TRP A 78 -2.54 10.79 -2.96
N THR A 79 -2.59 9.98 -4.01
CA THR A 79 -2.07 8.62 -4.07
C THR A 79 -0.79 8.60 -4.88
N TRP A 80 0.24 7.96 -4.35
CA TRP A 80 1.47 7.75 -5.11
C TRP A 80 1.27 6.61 -6.11
N VAL A 81 1.59 6.87 -7.37
CA VAL A 81 1.60 5.87 -8.44
C VAL A 81 3.05 5.62 -8.84
N SER A 82 3.58 4.49 -8.40
CA SER A 82 4.96 4.05 -8.65
C SER A 82 5.13 3.47 -10.04
N TYR A 83 6.31 3.69 -10.65
CA TYR A 83 6.76 2.92 -11.81
C TYR A 83 7.58 1.68 -11.45
N GLU A 84 7.86 1.50 -10.16
CA GLU A 84 8.62 0.37 -9.62
C GLU A 84 7.71 -0.81 -9.27
N ASP A 85 8.10 -2.02 -9.66
CA ASP A 85 7.31 -3.25 -9.53
C ASP A 85 6.99 -3.63 -8.07
N PHE A 86 7.85 -3.26 -7.13
CA PHE A 86 7.63 -3.45 -5.69
C PHE A 86 6.74 -2.36 -5.06
N GLY A 87 6.33 -1.37 -5.85
CA GLY A 87 5.65 -0.17 -5.37
C GLY A 87 4.24 -0.40 -4.83
N TRP A 88 3.53 -1.41 -5.36
CA TRP A 88 2.18 -1.76 -4.89
C TRP A 88 2.15 -2.10 -3.39
N ALA A 89 3.23 -2.67 -2.87
CA ALA A 89 3.39 -3.00 -1.46
C ALA A 89 4.04 -1.84 -0.72
N THR A 90 5.26 -1.49 -1.14
CA THR A 90 6.16 -0.66 -0.30
C THR A 90 5.71 0.78 -0.13
N TYR A 91 4.93 1.33 -1.07
CA TYR A 91 4.41 2.69 -0.97
C TYR A 91 3.07 2.79 -0.26
N HIS A 92 2.39 1.66 -0.07
CA HIS A 92 1.02 1.60 0.43
C HIS A 92 0.90 0.88 1.77
N TYR A 93 1.80 -0.02 2.12
CA TYR A 93 1.72 -0.90 3.28
C TYR A 93 2.96 -0.83 4.18
N GLY A 94 3.30 0.34 4.71
CA GLY A 94 4.45 0.46 5.62
C GLY A 94 5.16 1.80 5.56
N ARG A 95 6.41 1.83 5.98
CA ARG A 95 7.23 3.06 6.09
C ARG A 95 8.66 2.82 5.62
N TRP A 96 9.36 3.90 5.34
CA TRP A 96 10.75 3.85 4.88
C TRP A 96 11.69 4.39 5.94
N ALA A 97 12.79 3.69 6.19
CA ALA A 97 13.91 4.15 6.98
C ALA A 97 15.16 4.28 6.11
N SER A 98 15.95 5.32 6.38
CA SER A 98 17.28 5.48 5.79
C SER A 98 18.31 5.14 6.86
N LEU A 99 19.11 4.10 6.62
CA LEU A 99 20.07 3.54 7.57
C LEU A 99 21.48 3.66 7.00
N ASP A 100 22.46 4.03 7.83
CA ASP A 100 23.85 4.23 7.39
C ASP A 100 24.47 2.99 6.72
N SER A 101 24.13 1.79 7.21
CA SER A 101 24.71 0.53 6.71
C SER A 101 23.96 -0.09 5.52
N TYR A 102 22.71 0.33 5.27
CA TYR A 102 21.82 -0.33 4.31
C TYR A 102 21.16 0.63 3.31
N GLY A 103 21.36 1.94 3.45
CA GLY A 103 20.58 2.91 2.69
C GLY A 103 19.09 2.82 3.03
N TRP A 104 18.23 2.92 2.02
CA TRP A 104 16.78 2.86 2.21
C TRP A 104 16.27 1.44 2.39
N VAL A 105 15.53 1.22 3.47
CA VAL A 105 14.85 -0.03 3.80
C VAL A 105 13.37 0.25 4.07
N TRP A 106 12.52 -0.65 3.63
CA TRP A 106 11.10 -0.61 3.90
C TRP A 106 10.77 -1.49 5.11
N VAL A 107 10.08 -0.89 6.07
CA VAL A 107 9.51 -1.55 7.24
C VAL A 107 8.05 -1.91 6.89
N PRO A 108 7.71 -3.20 6.83
CA PRO A 108 6.36 -3.63 6.51
C PRO A 108 5.33 -3.09 7.51
N GLY A 109 4.18 -2.70 6.99
CA GLY A 109 2.95 -2.47 7.76
C GLY A 109 1.80 -3.19 7.07
N TYR A 110 0.66 -3.31 7.75
CA TYR A 110 -0.47 -4.09 7.25
C TYR A 110 -1.69 -3.25 6.91
N GLU A 111 -1.65 -1.95 7.25
CA GLU A 111 -2.67 -0.97 6.88
C GLU A 111 -2.32 -0.35 5.52
N TRP A 112 -3.29 -0.34 4.60
CA TRP A 112 -3.15 0.34 3.32
C TRP A 112 -3.31 1.86 3.49
N GLY A 113 -2.47 2.63 2.80
CA GLY A 113 -2.63 4.07 2.64
C GLY A 113 -2.34 4.53 1.21
N PRO A 114 -2.90 5.68 0.78
CA PRO A 114 -2.65 6.23 -0.56
C PRO A 114 -1.17 6.63 -0.73
N ALA A 115 -0.54 7.05 0.35
CA ALA A 115 0.90 7.18 0.55
C ALA A 115 1.18 7.47 2.03
N TRP A 116 2.42 7.29 2.45
CA TRP A 116 2.87 7.56 3.81
C TRP A 116 3.96 8.63 3.81
N VAL A 117 3.55 9.87 3.52
CA VAL A 117 4.45 11.02 3.38
C VAL A 117 4.03 12.20 4.24
N SER A 118 5.00 13.02 4.62
CA SER A 118 4.78 14.37 5.12
C SER A 118 4.87 15.36 3.96
N TRP A 119 3.85 16.21 3.83
CA TRP A 119 3.81 17.28 2.83
C TRP A 119 4.43 18.56 3.38
N ARG A 120 5.10 19.31 2.50
CA ARG A 120 5.59 20.67 2.76
C ARG A 120 5.29 21.56 1.57
N THR A 121 4.99 22.81 1.86
CA THR A 121 4.82 23.86 0.85
C THR A 121 5.72 25.03 1.19
N GLY A 122 6.22 25.72 0.16
CA GLY A 122 7.08 26.88 0.35
C GLY A 122 7.46 27.51 -0.98
N GLY A 123 7.32 28.84 -1.09
CA GLY A 123 7.39 29.53 -2.38
C GLY A 123 6.36 28.95 -3.35
N ASP A 124 6.79 28.68 -4.58
CA ASP A 124 5.96 28.07 -5.64
C ASP A 124 6.14 26.54 -5.74
N TYR A 125 6.64 25.90 -4.69
CA TYR A 125 6.94 24.47 -4.67
C TYR A 125 6.12 23.70 -3.63
N VAL A 126 5.79 22.46 -4.01
CA VAL A 126 5.28 21.42 -3.10
C VAL A 126 6.35 20.34 -3.01
N GLY A 127 6.67 19.93 -1.78
CA GLY A 127 7.59 18.84 -1.50
C GLY A 127 6.94 17.80 -0.60
N TRP A 128 7.50 16.59 -0.63
CA TRP A 128 7.10 15.49 0.23
C TRP A 128 8.34 14.75 0.73
N ALA A 129 8.20 14.08 1.87
CA ALA A 129 9.20 13.17 2.40
C ALA A 129 8.49 11.93 3.00
N PRO A 130 9.08 10.73 2.90
CA PRO A 130 8.54 9.54 3.56
C PRO A 130 8.37 9.79 5.06
N LEU A 131 7.28 9.28 5.63
CA LEU A 131 7.13 9.21 7.08
C LEU A 131 8.07 8.12 7.63
N PRO A 132 8.74 8.36 8.78
CA PRO A 132 9.57 7.34 9.41
C PRO A 132 8.69 6.19 9.94
N PRO A 133 9.28 5.00 10.18
CA PRO A 133 8.58 3.90 10.84
C PRO A 133 8.06 4.30 12.22
N GLN A 134 6.93 3.72 12.61
CA GLN A 134 6.38 3.89 13.95
C GLN A 134 7.24 3.06 14.93
N ARG A 135 7.68 3.68 16.02
CA ARG A 135 8.45 2.98 17.05
C ARG A 135 7.53 1.99 17.77
N GLY A 136 7.68 0.69 17.54
CA GLY A 136 7.00 -0.36 18.31
C GLY A 136 6.18 -1.38 17.53
N GLU A 137 6.15 -1.35 16.19
CA GLU A 137 5.55 -2.43 15.39
C GLU A 137 6.49 -3.64 15.29
N VAL A 138 6.85 -4.22 16.44
CA VAL A 138 7.42 -5.57 16.46
C VAL A 138 6.25 -6.54 16.58
N VAL A 139 5.72 -6.97 15.44
CA VAL A 139 4.74 -8.06 15.40
C VAL A 139 5.52 -9.37 15.47
N TYR A 140 5.67 -9.91 16.68
CA TYR A 140 5.94 -11.34 16.84
C TYR A 140 4.59 -12.06 16.76
N GLU A 141 4.44 -12.99 15.82
CA GLU A 141 3.55 -14.15 16.03
C GLU A 141 4.27 -15.22 16.87
#